data_AF-A0A4R5NQ48-F1
#
_entry.id   AF-A0A4R5NQ48-F1
#
_cell.length_a   1.000
_cell.length_b   1.000
_cell.length_c   1.000
_cell.angle_alpha   90.00
_cell.angle_beta   90.00
_cell.angle_gamma   90.00
#
_symmetry.space_group_name_H-M   'P 1'
#
loop_
_entity.id
_entity.type
_entity.pdbx_description
1 polymer ?
#
loop_
_entity_poly.entity_id
_entity_poly.type
_entity_poly.pdbx_seq_one_letter_code
_entity_poly.pdbx_strand_id
1 'polypeptide(L)'
;MTKDNFTKKLAAMTMPHFEDLPNLDLYMDQVIDEVNQYLAPITHTEITKSMINSYVKKGLVDRPTKKRYSRVHLAKILVVSLLKPILSLDTIDQAMKIALKLDSAPKAYDQFIDLFNSVH
;
A
#
# COMPACT_ATOMS: atom_id res chain seq x y z
N MET A 1 15.63 -12.41 -23.64
CA MET A 1 15.15 -11.88 -22.34
C MET A 1 16.31 -11.87 -21.37
N THR A 2 16.73 -10.70 -20.87
CA THR A 2 17.83 -10.56 -19.90
C THR A 2 17.37 -10.96 -18.49
N LYS A 3 18.28 -11.53 -17.69
CA LYS A 3 18.02 -11.91 -16.28
C LYS A 3 17.39 -10.77 -15.47
N ASP A 4 17.83 -9.52 -15.68
CA ASP A 4 17.29 -8.32 -15.02
C ASP A 4 15.78 -8.12 -15.22
N ASN A 5 15.26 -8.45 -16.40
CA ASN A 5 13.85 -8.26 -16.70
C ASN A 5 12.97 -9.32 -16.03
N PHE A 6 13.54 -10.50 -15.76
CA PHE A 6 12.89 -11.58 -15.03
C PHE A 6 12.89 -11.29 -13.52
N THR A 7 14.01 -10.86 -12.96
CA THR A 7 14.11 -10.48 -11.53
C THR A 7 13.20 -9.30 -11.20
N LYS A 8 13.13 -8.27 -12.07
CA LYS A 8 12.19 -7.15 -11.90
C LYS A 8 10.73 -7.59 -11.99
N LYS A 9 10.39 -8.54 -12.88
CA LYS A 9 9.04 -9.10 -12.94
C LYS A 9 8.66 -9.91 -11.71
N LEU A 10 9.60 -10.69 -11.16
CA LEU A 10 9.40 -11.43 -9.91
C LEU A 10 9.23 -10.47 -8.72
N ALA A 11 10.10 -9.45 -8.62
CA ALA A 11 9.96 -8.42 -7.60
C ALA A 11 8.65 -7.62 -7.74
N ALA A 12 8.14 -7.45 -8.96
CA ALA A 12 6.84 -6.82 -9.21
C ALA A 12 5.64 -7.69 -8.83
N MET A 13 5.82 -8.99 -8.59
CA MET A 13 4.79 -9.88 -8.04
C MET A 13 4.79 -9.92 -6.51
N THR A 14 5.85 -9.43 -5.88
CA THR A 14 5.98 -9.36 -4.41
C THR A 14 5.76 -7.95 -3.92
N MET A 15 5.07 -7.80 -2.79
CA MET A 15 4.93 -6.51 -2.14
C MET A 15 6.14 -6.22 -1.24
N PRO A 16 6.60 -4.96 -1.15
CA PRO A 16 7.74 -4.57 -0.32
C PRO A 16 7.41 -4.63 1.17
N HIS A 17 8.41 -4.88 2.01
CA HIS A 17 8.29 -4.68 3.46
C HIS A 17 8.35 -3.18 3.79
N PHE A 18 7.96 -2.82 5.01
CA PHE A 18 7.83 -1.43 5.43
C PHE A 18 9.13 -0.64 5.28
N GLU A 19 10.28 -1.27 5.57
CA GLU A 19 11.58 -0.60 5.47
C GLU A 19 12.03 -0.34 4.03
N ASP A 20 11.54 -1.12 3.08
CA ASP A 20 11.84 -0.96 1.65
C ASP A 20 11.02 0.16 1.00
N LEU A 21 9.94 0.61 1.66
CA LEU A 21 9.20 1.78 1.22
C LEU A 21 10.07 3.05 1.32
N PRO A 22 9.84 4.09 0.49
CA PRO A 22 10.62 5.32 0.53
C PRO A 22 10.71 5.92 1.95
N ASN A 23 11.93 6.29 2.38
CA ASN A 23 12.17 6.94 3.69
C ASN A 23 12.03 8.47 3.62
N LEU A 24 11.06 8.97 2.86
CA LEU A 24 10.82 10.39 2.70
C LEU A 24 9.34 10.67 2.50
N ASP A 25 8.90 11.85 2.94
CA ASP A 25 7.54 12.30 2.79
C ASP A 25 7.26 12.74 1.34
N LEU A 26 6.27 12.13 0.70
CA LEU A 26 5.97 12.25 -0.73
C LEU A 26 4.80 13.19 -1.01
N TYR A 27 4.85 13.93 -2.12
CA TYR A 27 3.68 14.61 -2.66
C TYR A 27 2.76 13.62 -3.38
N MET A 28 1.47 13.97 -3.52
CA MET A 28 0.43 13.10 -4.11
C MET A 28 0.87 12.39 -5.40
N ASP A 29 1.44 13.12 -6.36
CA ASP A 29 1.81 12.52 -7.66
C ASP A 29 2.91 11.47 -7.48
N GLN A 30 3.87 11.71 -6.58
CA GLN A 30 4.92 10.75 -6.23
C GLN A 30 4.35 9.53 -5.48
N VAL A 31 3.33 9.72 -4.64
CA VAL A 31 2.61 8.61 -3.98
C VAL A 31 1.95 7.72 -5.03
N ILE A 32 1.31 8.32 -6.04
CA ILE A 32 0.64 7.60 -7.12
C ILE A 32 1.66 6.78 -7.91
N ASP A 33 2.79 7.39 -8.28
CA ASP A 33 3.87 6.71 -9.00
C ASP A 33 4.41 5.51 -8.21
N GLU A 34 4.75 5.72 -6.93
CA GLU A 34 5.26 4.67 -6.04
C GLU A 34 4.25 3.54 -5.83
N VAL A 35 3.00 3.87 -5.50
CA VAL A 35 1.96 2.87 -5.25
C VAL A 35 1.67 2.04 -6.51
N ASN A 36 1.65 2.67 -7.69
CA ASN A 36 1.40 1.96 -8.94
C ASN A 36 2.58 1.09 -9.37
N GLN A 37 3.81 1.44 -9.00
CA GLN A 37 4.97 0.57 -9.24
C GLN A 37 4.78 -0.82 -8.61
N TYR A 38 4.16 -0.89 -7.43
CA TYR A 38 3.86 -2.16 -6.75
C TYR A 38 2.52 -2.77 -7.17
N LEU A 39 1.46 -1.96 -7.27
CA LEU A 39 0.11 -2.49 -7.42
C LEU A 39 -0.33 -2.75 -8.85
N ALA A 40 0.11 -1.97 -9.83
CA ALA A 40 -0.34 -2.15 -11.22
C ALA A 40 0.07 -3.52 -11.80
N PRO A 41 1.28 -4.06 -11.50
CA PRO A 41 1.65 -5.41 -11.92
C PRO A 41 0.77 -6.53 -11.34
N ILE A 42 0.24 -6.33 -10.12
CA ILE A 42 -0.51 -7.33 -9.35
C ILE A 42 -2.02 -7.24 -9.64
N THR A 43 -2.56 -6.03 -9.59
CA THR A 43 -4.01 -5.75 -9.64
C THR A 43 -4.51 -5.40 -11.04
N HIS A 44 -3.58 -5.14 -11.98
CA HIS A 44 -3.87 -4.64 -13.32
C HIS A 44 -4.72 -3.35 -13.34
N THR A 45 -4.73 -2.61 -12.23
CA THR A 45 -5.50 -1.38 -12.04
C THR A 45 -4.58 -0.29 -11.51
N GLU A 46 -4.60 0.88 -12.15
CA GLU A 46 -3.87 2.04 -11.66
C GLU A 46 -4.65 2.75 -10.55
N ILE A 47 -3.98 2.96 -9.42
CA ILE A 47 -4.46 3.81 -8.34
C ILE A 47 -4.42 5.25 -8.79
N THR A 48 -5.53 5.94 -8.57
CA THR A 48 -5.69 7.35 -8.94
C THR A 48 -5.74 8.24 -7.71
N LYS A 49 -5.48 9.53 -7.91
CA LYS A 49 -5.67 10.60 -6.92
C LYS A 49 -7.06 10.56 -6.26
N SER A 50 -8.11 10.24 -7.04
CA SER A 50 -9.49 10.16 -6.54
C SER A 50 -9.65 9.03 -5.53
N MET A 51 -9.03 7.87 -5.79
CA MET A 51 -9.06 6.72 -4.88
C MET A 51 -8.36 7.04 -3.56
N ILE A 52 -7.15 7.60 -3.60
CA ILE A 52 -6.41 8.02 -2.40
C ILE A 52 -7.22 9.05 -1.60
N ASN A 53 -7.80 10.05 -2.26
CA ASN A 53 -8.68 11.03 -1.60
C ASN A 53 -9.90 10.37 -0.96
N SER A 54 -10.47 9.34 -1.57
CA SER A 54 -11.57 8.57 -0.99
C SER A 54 -11.15 7.88 0.31
N TYR A 55 -9.95 7.27 0.34
CA TYR A 55 -9.42 6.62 1.53
C TYR A 55 -9.18 7.63 2.68
N VAL A 56 -8.65 8.81 2.36
CA VAL A 56 -8.46 9.91 3.32
C VAL A 56 -9.80 10.44 3.84
N LYS A 57 -10.77 10.67 2.94
CA LYS A 57 -12.09 11.16 3.31
C LYS A 57 -12.84 10.18 4.22
N LYS A 58 -12.63 8.87 4.03
CA LYS A 58 -13.23 7.80 4.84
C LYS A 58 -12.43 7.47 6.11
N GLY A 59 -11.25 8.06 6.30
CA GLY A 59 -10.44 7.90 7.51
C GLY A 59 -9.57 6.65 7.57
N LEU A 60 -9.46 5.88 6.48
CA LEU A 60 -8.58 4.71 6.42
C LEU A 60 -7.10 5.14 6.34
N VAL A 61 -6.86 6.28 5.69
CA VAL A 61 -5.55 6.93 5.56
C VAL A 61 -5.67 8.29 6.25
N ASP A 62 -4.70 8.62 7.11
CA ASP A 62 -4.72 9.91 7.79
C ASP A 62 -4.54 11.06 6.79
N ARG A 63 -4.94 12.27 7.18
CA ARG A 63 -4.76 13.44 6.32
C ARG A 63 -3.26 13.72 6.15
N PRO A 64 -2.79 14.01 4.91
CA PRO A 64 -1.38 14.31 4.68
C PRO A 64 -0.95 15.56 5.45
N THR A 65 0.28 15.55 5.97
CA THR A 65 0.86 16.68 6.71
C THR A 65 1.54 17.62 5.73
N LYS A 66 1.14 18.90 5.69
CA LYS A 66 1.68 19.90 4.74
C LYS A 66 1.65 19.41 3.28
N LYS A 67 0.58 18.71 2.89
CA LYS A 67 0.38 18.07 1.56
C LYS A 67 1.35 16.92 1.25
N ARG A 68 2.04 16.38 2.27
CA ARG A 68 2.93 15.25 2.10
C ARG A 68 2.42 14.01 2.84
N TYR A 69 2.69 12.87 2.24
CA TYR A 69 2.34 11.54 2.70
C TYR A 69 3.59 10.85 3.19
N SER A 70 3.61 10.53 4.47
CA SER A 70 4.66 9.70 5.06
C SER A 70 4.58 8.25 4.58
N ARG A 71 5.65 7.50 4.85
CA ARG A 71 5.76 6.06 4.64
C ARG A 71 4.58 5.27 5.23
N VAL A 72 4.05 5.67 6.39
CA VAL A 72 2.86 5.05 7.01
C VAL A 72 1.61 5.27 6.17
N HIS A 73 1.44 6.44 5.53
CA HIS A 73 0.32 6.64 4.60
C HIS A 73 0.44 5.71 3.39
N LEU A 74 1.66 5.56 2.82
CA LEU A 74 1.92 4.64 1.72
C LEU A 74 1.52 3.21 2.08
N ALA A 75 1.99 2.70 3.23
CA ALA A 75 1.64 1.37 3.71
C ALA A 75 0.12 1.16 3.81
N LYS A 76 -0.61 2.13 4.38
CA LYS A 76 -2.07 2.09 4.45
C LYS A 76 -2.73 2.10 3.07
N ILE A 77 -2.25 2.93 2.13
CA ILE A 77 -2.78 2.98 0.75
C ILE A 77 -2.61 1.62 0.06
N LEU A 78 -1.42 1.02 0.15
CA LEU A 78 -1.13 -0.29 -0.44
C LEU A 78 -2.08 -1.38 0.09
N VAL A 79 -2.26 -1.47 1.41
CA VAL A 79 -3.16 -2.45 2.05
C VAL A 79 -4.61 -2.24 1.61
N VAL A 80 -5.11 -0.99 1.67
CA VAL A 80 -6.50 -0.69 1.29
C VAL A 80 -6.73 -1.03 -0.17
N SER A 81 -5.80 -0.68 -1.06
CA SER A 81 -5.91 -0.93 -2.49
C SER A 81 -5.86 -2.42 -2.84
N LEU A 82 -5.06 -3.23 -2.14
CA LEU A 82 -5.05 -4.69 -2.33
C LEU A 82 -6.36 -5.36 -1.87
N LEU A 83 -6.95 -4.88 -0.78
CA LEU A 83 -8.16 -5.48 -0.21
C LEU A 83 -9.46 -5.00 -0.86
N LYS A 84 -9.49 -3.78 -1.42
CA LYS A 84 -10.70 -3.15 -1.96
C LYS A 84 -11.44 -3.95 -3.04
N PRO A 85 -10.80 -4.76 -3.91
CA PRO A 85 -11.52 -5.62 -4.85
C PRO A 85 -12.39 -6.68 -4.17
N ILE A 86 -12.04 -7.09 -2.95
CA ILE A 86 -12.65 -8.21 -2.24
C ILE A 86 -13.55 -7.72 -1.09
N LEU A 87 -13.15 -6.64 -0.42
CA LEU A 87 -13.79 -6.13 0.78
C LEU A 87 -14.35 -4.71 0.60
N SER A 88 -15.37 -4.39 1.40
CA SER A 88 -15.89 -3.03 1.52
C SER A 88 -14.90 -2.14 2.29
N LEU A 89 -14.93 -0.82 2.07
CA LEU A 89 -14.06 0.11 2.81
C LEU A 89 -14.33 0.06 4.32
N ASP A 90 -15.58 -0.14 4.75
CA ASP A 90 -15.93 -0.18 6.17
C ASP A 90 -15.40 -1.47 6.83
N THR A 91 -15.36 -2.59 6.10
CA THR A 91 -14.74 -3.83 6.57
C THR A 91 -13.22 -3.69 6.67
N ILE A 92 -12.59 -3.07 5.67
CA ILE A 92 -11.14 -2.82 5.67
C ILE A 92 -10.75 -1.91 6.84
N ASP A 93 -11.50 -0.83 7.07
CA ASP A 93 -11.26 0.09 8.18
C ASP A 93 -11.30 -0.63 9.54
N GLN A 94 -12.28 -1.50 9.76
CA GLN A 94 -12.37 -2.30 10.97
C GLN A 94 -11.18 -3.25 11.13
N ALA A 95 -10.79 -3.96 10.07
CA ALA A 95 -9.65 -4.86 10.08
C ALA A 95 -8.34 -4.12 10.39
N MET A 96 -8.11 -2.98 9.75
CA MET A 96 -6.93 -2.14 10.01
C MET A 96 -6.91 -1.62 11.44
N LYS A 97 -8.04 -1.17 11.98
CA LYS A 97 -8.13 -0.73 13.38
C LYS A 97 -7.81 -1.85 14.37
N ILE A 98 -8.21 -3.09 14.09
CA ILE A 98 -7.87 -4.24 14.91
C ILE A 98 -6.36 -4.50 14.82
N ALA A 99 -5.79 -4.57 13.62
CA ALA A 99 -4.36 -4.81 13.42
C ALA A 99 -3.49 -3.75 14.15
N LEU A 100 -3.87 -2.47 14.02
CA LEU A 100 -3.16 -1.35 14.67
C LEU A 100 -3.37 -1.24 16.18
N LYS A 101 -4.32 -1.98 16.77
CA LYS A 101 -4.44 -2.14 18.22
C LYS A 101 -3.52 -3.23 18.77
N LEU A 102 -3.20 -4.22 17.93
CA LEU A 102 -2.37 -5.36 18.32
C LEU A 102 -0.88 -5.05 18.14
N ASP A 103 -0.53 -4.32 17.09
CA ASP A 103 0.85 -4.03 16.72
C ASP A 103 1.01 -2.61 16.13
N SER A 104 2.26 -2.16 16.02
CA SER A 104 2.58 -0.90 15.35
C SER A 104 2.27 -0.96 13.85
N ALA A 105 2.07 0.19 13.20
CA ALA A 105 1.78 0.22 11.76
C ALA A 105 2.84 -0.49 10.88
N PRO A 106 4.16 -0.33 11.12
CA PRO A 106 5.17 -1.10 10.39
C PRO A 106 5.01 -2.61 10.57
N LYS A 107 4.86 -3.07 11.82
CA LYS A 107 4.79 -4.51 12.12
C LYS A 107 3.50 -5.14 11.59
N ALA A 108 2.37 -4.46 11.74
CA ALA A 108 1.09 -4.93 11.20
C ALA A 108 1.09 -4.97 9.66
N TYR A 109 1.77 -4.01 9.01
CA TYR A 109 1.97 -4.02 7.57
C TYR A 109 2.84 -5.21 7.15
N ASP A 110 4.00 -5.41 7.77
CA ASP A 110 4.91 -6.49 7.44
C ASP A 110 4.27 -7.87 7.62
N GLN A 111 3.50 -8.08 8.70
CA GLN A 111 2.73 -9.32 8.89
C GLN A 111 1.72 -9.57 7.75
N PHE A 112 1.06 -8.51 7.26
CA PHE A 112 0.15 -8.61 6.14
C PHE A 112 0.90 -8.93 4.83
N ILE A 113 2.05 -8.29 4.61
CA ILE A 113 2.91 -8.53 3.44
C ILE A 113 3.52 -9.94 3.45
N ASP A 114 3.95 -10.44 4.61
CA ASP A 114 4.43 -11.82 4.77
C ASP A 114 3.36 -12.83 4.34
N LEU A 115 2.12 -12.63 4.82
CA LEU A 115 1.00 -13.47 4.42
C LEU A 115 0.72 -13.33 2.91
N PHE A 116 0.65 -12.12 2.38
CA PHE A 116 0.37 -11.87 0.97
C PHE A 116 1.41 -12.53 0.06
N ASN A 117 2.70 -12.34 0.37
CA ASN A 117 3.81 -12.88 -0.42
C ASN A 117 3.95 -14.41 -0.28
N SER A 118 3.40 -15.03 0.78
CA SER A 118 3.43 -16.49 0.96
C SER A 118 2.48 -17.28 0.05
N VAL A 119 1.56 -16.61 -0.63
CA VAL A 119 0.46 -17.22 -1.40
C VAL A 119 0.81 -17.42 -2.89
N HIS A 120 2.10 -17.37 -3.24
CA HIS A 120 2.60 -17.50 -4.62
C HIS A 120 3.55 -18.70 -4.80
#